data_AF-A0A1I6WH00-F1
#
_entry.id   AF-A0A1I6WH00-F1
#
_cell.length_a   1.000
_cell.length_b   1.000
_cell.length_c   1.000
_cell.angle_alpha   90.00
_cell.angle_beta   90.00
_cell.angle_gamma   90.00
#
_symmetry.space_group_name_H-M   'P 1'
#
loop_
_entity.id
_entity.type
_entity.pdbx_description
1 polymer ?
#
loop_
_entity_poly.entity_id
_entity_poly.type
_entity_poly.pdbx_seq_one_letter_code
_entity_poly.pdbx_strand_id
1 'polypeptide(L)' 'MRGAALIFGTLLVIATFVWFMYFVPLGCAMNTTGCRETFSVWSGGGLVHFWAPLLVAGAAILFGLSGSR' A
#
# COMPACT_ATOMS: atom_id res chain seq x y z
N MET A 1 17.54 4.18 -13.99
CA MET A 1 17.02 4.75 -12.73
C MET A 1 15.53 5.08 -12.81
N ARG A 2 15.06 5.93 -13.74
CA ARG A 2 13.66 6.37 -13.80
C ARG A 2 12.64 5.27 -14.14
N GLY A 3 12.93 4.44 -15.15
CA GLY A 3 12.08 3.29 -15.48
C GLY A 3 11.98 2.27 -14.33
N ALA A 4 13.07 2.08 -13.59
CA ALA A 4 13.07 1.24 -12.39
C ALA A 4 12.16 1.82 -11.28
N ALA A 5 12.13 3.15 -11.12
CA ALA A 5 11.23 3.82 -10.18
C ALA A 5 9.74 3.65 -10.57
N LEU A 6 9.42 3.70 -11.87
CA LEU A 6 8.06 3.40 -12.37
C LEU A 6 7.64 1.97 -12.06
N ILE A 7 8.51 1.00 -12.37
CA ILE A 7 8.25 -0.42 -12.11
C ILE A 7 8.09 -0.65 -10.61
N PHE A 8 9.02 -0.13 -9.80
CA PHE A 8 8.98 -0.25 -8.35
C PHE A 8 7.70 0.36 -7.77
N GLY A 9 7.36 1.59 -8.15
CA GLY A 9 6.15 2.25 -7.66
C GLY A 9 4.89 1.49 -8.07
N THR A 10 4.81 1.00 -9.31
CA THR A 10 3.67 0.20 -9.79
C THR A 10 3.52 -1.10 -9.01
N LEU A 11 4.60 -1.84 -8.81
CA LEU A 11 4.59 -3.06 -8.01
C LEU A 11 4.22 -2.78 -6.56
N LEU A 12 4.70 -1.67 -6.00
CA LEU A 12 4.38 -1.27 -4.63
C LEU A 12 2.91 -0.88 -4.46
N VAL A 13 2.28 -0.23 -5.45
CA VAL A 13 0.82 -0.01 -5.45
C VAL A 13 0.09 -1.34 -5.39
N ILE A 14 0.42 -2.28 -6.28
CA ILE A 14 -0.23 -3.60 -6.33
C ILE A 14 -0.05 -4.33 -4.99
N ALA A 15 1.17 -4.37 -4.47
CA ALA A 15 1.49 -5.00 -3.20
C ALA A 15 0.73 -4.36 -2.03
N THR A 16 0.59 -3.03 -2.02
CA THR A 16 -0.17 -2.30 -0.99
C THR A 16 -1.65 -2.69 -1.00
N PHE A 17 -2.26 -2.75 -2.19
CA PHE A 17 -3.66 -3.16 -2.33
C PHE A 17 -3.87 -4.62 -1.92
N VAL A 18 -3.01 -5.53 -2.38
CA VAL A 18 -3.07 -6.94 -1.99
C VAL A 18 -2.85 -7.11 -0.48
N TRP A 19 -1.91 -6.38 0.10
CA TRP A 19 -1.67 -6.39 1.54
C TRP A 19 -2.90 -5.94 2.33
N PHE A 20 -3.40 -4.74 2.04
CA PHE A 20 -4.46 -4.11 2.84
C PHE A 20 -5.83 -4.77 2.63
N MET A 21 -6.17 -5.15 1.40
CA MET A 21 -7.50 -5.71 1.09
C MET A 21 -7.58 -7.22 1.31
N TYR A 22 -6.48 -7.96 1.25
CA TYR A 22 -6.46 -9.42 1.44
C TYR A 22 -5.74 -9.85 2.72
N PHE A 23 -4.45 -9.56 2.85
CA PHE A 23 -3.65 -10.14 3.95
C PHE A 23 -4.05 -9.61 5.33
N VAL A 24 -4.32 -8.31 5.46
CA VAL A 24 -4.78 -7.72 6.73
C VAL A 24 -6.11 -8.35 7.21
N PRO A 25 -7.20 -8.35 6.40
CA PRO A 25 -8.45 -8.97 6.83
C PRO A 25 -8.34 -10.49 6.97
N LEU A 26 -7.53 -11.17 6.14
CA LEU A 26 -7.27 -12.62 6.28
C LEU A 26 -6.59 -12.93 7.62
N GLY A 27 -5.57 -12.14 8.00
CA GLY A 27 -4.89 -12.27 9.29
C GLY A 27 -5.84 -12.03 10.47
N CYS A 28 -6.74 -11.06 10.35
CA CYS A 28 -7.79 -10.84 11.36
C CYS A 28 -8.81 -11.98 11.43
N ALA A 29 -9.23 -12.53 10.29
CA ALA A 29 -10.14 -13.67 10.26
C ALA A 29 -9.51 -14.93 10.88
N MET A 30 -8.19 -15.10 10.74
CA MET A 30 -7.43 -16.18 11.36
C MET A 30 -7.12 -15.95 12.85
N ASN A 31 -7.15 -14.70 13.34
CA ASN A 31 -6.91 -14.34 14.74
C ASN A 31 -8.08 -13.53 15.34
N THR A 32 -9.16 -14.23 15.66
CA THR A 32 -10.43 -13.64 16.13
C THR A 32 -10.34 -12.89 17.46
N THR A 33 -9.27 -13.09 18.25
CA THR A 33 -9.03 -12.37 19.51
C THR A 33 -8.27 -11.06 19.35
N GLY A 34 -7.57 -10.86 18.23
CA GLY A 34 -6.64 -9.74 18.04
C GLY A 34 -7.21 -8.52 17.30
N CYS A 35 -8.27 -8.69 16.49
CA CYS A 35 -8.83 -7.61 15.70
C CYS A 35 -10.17 -7.13 16.24
N ARG A 36 -10.14 -6.04 17.02
CA ARG A 36 -11.35 -5.31 17.48
C ARG A 36 -11.73 -4.11 16.62
N GLU A 37 -10.84 -3.67 15.72
CA GLU A 37 -11.06 -2.48 14.92
C GLU A 37 -11.56 -2.81 13.51
N THR A 38 -12.45 -1.97 13.00
CA THR A 38 -12.82 -1.99 11.58
C THR A 38 -11.68 -1.39 10.77
N PHE A 39 -10.94 -2.23 10.05
CA PHE A 39 -9.85 -1.81 9.15
C PHE A 39 -10.40 -1.07 7.94
N SER A 40 -10.66 0.22 8.11
CA SER A 40 -10.94 1.14 7.01
C SER A 40 -9.66 1.83 6.57
N VAL A 41 -9.61 2.30 5.33
CA VAL A 41 -8.52 3.15 4.84
C VAL A 41 -8.35 4.45 5.66
N TRP A 42 -9.35 4.80 6.47
CA TRP A 42 -9.35 5.97 7.35
C TRP A 42 -9.04 5.64 8.82
N SER A 43 -8.89 4.36 9.16
CA SER A 43 -8.47 3.93 10.51
C SER A 43 -6.99 4.20 10.75
N GLY A 44 -6.55 4.15 12.01
CA GLY A 44 -5.12 4.21 12.34
C GLY A 44 -4.31 3.12 11.62
N GLY A 45 -4.86 1.90 11.52
CA GLY A 45 -4.28 0.82 10.71
C GLY A 45 -4.24 1.14 9.21
N GLY A 46 -5.27 1.81 8.68
CA GLY A 46 -5.31 2.30 7.30
C GLY A 46 -4.22 3.33 6.98
N LEU A 47 -3.96 4.25 7.92
CA LEU A 47 -2.91 5.25 7.74
C LEU A 47 -1.53 4.61 7.53
N VAL A 48 -1.21 3.59 8.31
CA VAL A 48 0.09 2.91 8.29
C VAL A 48 0.19 1.88 7.17
N HIS A 49 -0.81 1.01 7.03
CA HIS A 49 -0.74 -0.13 6.11
C HIS A 49 -1.22 0.18 4.69
N PHE A 50 -1.94 1.27 4.48
CA PHE A 50 -2.42 1.68 3.16
C PHE A 50 -1.79 2.99 2.70
N TRP A 51 -1.98 4.09 3.45
CA TRP A 51 -1.58 5.42 2.98
C TRP A 51 -0.06 5.61 2.91
N ALA A 52 0.69 5.21 3.93
CA ALA A 52 2.15 5.35 3.92
C ALA A 52 2.82 4.66 2.71
N PRO A 53 2.59 3.36 2.45
CA PRO A 53 3.17 2.70 1.27
C PRO A 53 2.60 3.23 -0.05
N LEU A 54 1.33 3.64 -0.10
CA LEU A 54 0.73 4.25 -1.30
C LEU A 54 1.39 5.59 -1.65
N LEU A 55 1.68 6.45 -0.67
CA LEU A 55 2.37 7.72 -0.89
C LEU A 55 3.80 7.50 -1.40
N VAL A 56 4.52 6.52 -0.85
CA VAL A 56 5.86 6.14 -1.33
C VAL A 56 5.79 5.66 -2.77
N ALA A 57 4.81 4.81 -3.09
CA ALA A 57 4.59 4.31 -4.44
C ALA A 57 4.26 5.45 -5.42
N GLY A 58 3.39 6.37 -5.02
CA GLY A 58 3.03 7.56 -5.80
C GLY A 58 4.24 8.47 -6.07
N ALA A 59 5.08 8.72 -5.05
CA ALA A 59 6.31 9.50 -5.22
C ALA A 59 7.29 8.84 -6.22
N ALA A 60 7.45 7.52 -6.14
CA ALA A 60 8.29 6.76 -7.07
C ALA A 60 7.76 6.82 -8.52
N ILE A 61 6.44 6.72 -8.70
CA ILE A 61 5.80 6.87 -10.02
C ILE A 61 5.99 8.29 -10.56
N LEU A 62 5.71 9.32 -9.76
CA LEU A 62 5.87 10.72 -10.16
C LEU A 62 7.32 11.03 -10.55
N PHE A 63 8.30 10.54 -9.79
CA PHE A 63 9.71 10.67 -10.13
C PHE A 63 10.07 9.93 -11.44
N GLY A 64 9.49 8.74 -11.64
CA GLY A 64 9.66 7.98 -12.86
C GLY A 64 9.09 8.68 -14.10
N LEU A 65 7.90 9.30 -13.96
CA LEU A 65 7.19 10.00 -15.02
C LEU A 65 7.81 11.37 -15.35
N SER A 66 8.36 12.08 -14.36
CA SER A 66 8.91 13.43 -14.54
C SER A 66 10.09 13.48 -15.51
N GLY A 67 10.74 12.35 -15.76
CA GLY A 67 11.82 12.26 -16.71
C GLY A 67 11.51 11.46 -17.98
N SER A 68 10.24 11.24 -18.27
CA SER A 68 9.74 10.77 -19.56
C SER A 68 9.30 11.92 -20.50
N ARG A 69 9.44 13.17 -20.03
CA ARG A 69 9.44 14.39 -20.87
C ARG A 69 10.88 14.72 -21.24
#